data_AF-A0A9W9D0G0-F1
#
_entry.id   AF-A0A9W9D0G0-F1
#
_cell.length_a   1.000
_cell.length_b   1.000
_cell.length_c   1.000
_cell.angle_alpha   90.00
_cell.angle_beta   90.00
_cell.angle_gamma   90.00
#
_symmetry.space_group_name_H-M   'P 1'
#
loop_
_entity.id
_entity.type
_entity.pdbx_description
1 polymer ?
#
loop_
_entity_poly.entity_id
_entity_poly.type
_entity_poly.pdbx_seq_one_letter_code
_entity_poly.pdbx_strand_id
1 'polypeptide(L)'
;METPQVPHPQDTREQEILERLTAIRDQLLLLKQDRTKYIRSKDVMALYDQTIEEVRKVTEVRTVTNGHAENRLDKVMESCFQLLSLFFMTIGRNGEAPAAYALTSTIKRLLDHLTEASLFSEKDLESMRKTLEQLSGSISEADEAQSPYLIKLLAKRVELCQSSLANLQKKLDRLDETLVAVHEKIISIIRSMALANTKAKFNTTEVEKLKTQLKEIDASRVNGQFVTDDGKVAKGSEETSELLERALAWSDIVLDRKGVIPEQWRRIYDVLIGIRNDLDKFSITPAWSLRETDLYDYQRQLDKIDEARVDGNWLDDEEKPAELYVQRTLLYLIRRSYGYIYHLMVLSEPVSEALLPVYNQLSTLKRCLLEVKNSGGVNSARELYPYSLKLNSIDNMRVDGKFEINKDIPEGQAAVADLLAECFELNYELRVEAETRAEQQAATTGTAGATGVQTGVEG
;
A
#
# COMPACT_ATOMS: atom_id res chain seq x y z
N MET A 1 -1.27 11.82 -26.81
CA MET A 1 -0.61 12.69 -25.82
C MET A 1 0.79 12.17 -25.55
N GLU A 2 1.78 12.89 -26.08
CA GLU A 2 3.20 12.70 -25.75
C GLU A 2 3.45 13.37 -24.40
N THR A 3 4.17 12.69 -23.51
CA THR A 3 4.65 13.25 -22.25
C THR A 3 5.47 14.52 -22.55
N PRO A 4 5.39 15.60 -21.74
CA PRO A 4 6.17 16.82 -21.99
C PRO A 4 7.63 16.47 -22.30
N GLN A 5 8.17 17.00 -23.39
CA GLN A 5 9.56 16.72 -23.78
C GLN A 5 10.50 17.32 -22.73
N VAL A 6 10.93 16.49 -21.78
CA VAL A 6 11.96 16.86 -20.82
C VAL A 6 13.27 17.07 -21.60
N PRO A 7 13.95 18.22 -21.42
CA PRO A 7 15.11 18.57 -22.23
C PRO A 7 16.23 17.53 -22.05
N HIS A 8 16.99 17.31 -23.12
CA HIS A 8 18.20 16.49 -23.05
C HIS A 8 19.30 17.19 -22.22
N PRO A 9 20.17 16.43 -21.54
CA PRO A 9 21.32 17.00 -20.85
C PRO A 9 22.21 17.76 -21.85
N GLN A 10 22.63 18.97 -21.48
CA GLN A 10 23.51 19.79 -22.32
C GLN A 10 24.99 19.40 -22.17
N ASP A 11 25.40 18.94 -20.98
CA ASP A 11 26.76 18.49 -20.72
C ASP A 11 26.99 17.10 -21.33
N THR A 12 28.06 16.95 -22.12
CA THR A 12 28.39 15.68 -22.79
C THR A 12 28.65 14.55 -21.79
N ARG A 13 29.17 14.85 -20.60
CA ARG A 13 29.38 13.86 -19.54
C ARG A 13 28.04 13.36 -18.97
N GLU A 14 27.06 14.25 -18.81
CA GLU A 14 25.71 13.83 -18.44
C GLU A 14 25.04 13.01 -19.54
N GLN A 15 25.31 13.30 -20.83
CA GLN A 15 24.79 12.49 -21.93
C GLN A 15 25.31 11.04 -21.87
N GLU A 16 26.61 10.84 -21.63
CA GLU A 16 27.17 9.50 -21.45
C GLU A 16 26.57 8.76 -20.24
N ILE A 17 26.33 9.47 -19.13
CA ILE A 17 25.70 8.88 -17.95
C ILE A 17 24.24 8.53 -18.23
N LEU A 18 23.51 9.37 -18.95
CA LEU A 18 22.15 9.08 -19.39
C LEU A 18 22.09 7.79 -20.24
N GLU A 19 23.05 7.57 -21.14
CA GLU A 19 23.13 6.34 -21.93
C GLU A 19 23.34 5.11 -21.03
N ARG A 20 24.27 5.19 -20.07
CA ARG A 20 24.52 4.10 -19.10
C ARG A 20 23.30 3.81 -18.23
N LEU A 21 22.66 4.83 -17.66
CA LEU A 21 21.44 4.68 -16.88
C LEU A 21 20.28 4.10 -17.71
N THR A 22 20.18 4.48 -18.99
CA THR A 22 19.19 3.91 -19.91
C THR A 22 19.42 2.41 -20.09
N ALA A 23 20.67 1.99 -20.31
CA ALA A 23 21.02 0.58 -20.42
C ALA A 23 20.72 -0.21 -19.13
N ILE A 24 21.02 0.36 -17.97
CA ILE A 24 20.71 -0.25 -16.66
C ILE A 24 19.19 -0.42 -16.50
N ARG A 25 18.41 0.62 -16.81
CA ARG A 25 16.94 0.55 -16.77
C ARG A 25 16.41 -0.57 -17.66
N ASP A 26 16.94 -0.69 -18.87
CA ASP A 26 16.48 -1.70 -19.82
C ASP A 26 16.84 -3.13 -19.33
N GLN A 27 17.98 -3.31 -18.66
CA GLN A 27 18.33 -4.56 -17.98
C GLN A 27 17.40 -4.87 -16.79
N LEU A 28 17.05 -3.87 -15.98
CA LEU A 28 16.06 -4.01 -14.90
C LEU A 28 14.69 -4.43 -15.46
N LEU A 29 14.25 -3.83 -16.58
CA LEU A 29 13.01 -4.20 -17.24
C LEU A 29 13.03 -5.64 -17.79
N LEU A 30 14.16 -6.07 -18.36
CA LEU A 30 14.35 -7.44 -18.82
C LEU A 30 14.27 -8.44 -17.66
N LEU A 31 14.94 -8.13 -16.54
CA LEU A 31 14.91 -8.95 -15.33
C LEU A 31 13.48 -9.07 -14.76
N LYS A 32 12.71 -7.98 -14.79
CA LYS A 32 11.30 -7.95 -14.37
C LYS A 32 10.43 -8.86 -15.25
N GLN A 33 10.70 -8.90 -16.55
CA GLN A 33 9.92 -9.68 -17.52
C GLN A 33 10.20 -11.20 -17.44
N ASP A 34 11.37 -11.62 -16.97
CA ASP A 34 11.68 -13.04 -16.84
C ASP A 34 10.88 -13.70 -15.71
N ARG A 35 9.89 -14.51 -16.09
CA ARG A 35 9.06 -15.32 -15.18
C ARG A 35 9.48 -16.78 -15.09
N THR A 36 10.56 -17.17 -15.76
CA THR A 36 11.01 -18.57 -15.77
C THR A 36 11.73 -18.97 -14.49
N LYS A 37 12.24 -17.98 -13.74
CA LYS A 37 12.99 -18.15 -12.49
C LYS A 37 12.60 -17.06 -11.50
N TYR A 38 12.86 -17.32 -10.22
CA TYR A 38 12.78 -16.28 -9.20
C TYR A 38 13.92 -15.27 -9.38
N ILE A 39 13.70 -14.03 -8.94
CA ILE A 39 14.72 -12.99 -9.00
C ILE A 39 15.76 -13.19 -7.89
N ARG A 40 17.05 -13.28 -8.25
CA ARG A 40 18.13 -13.47 -7.28
C ARG A 40 18.65 -12.12 -6.78
N SER A 41 18.94 -12.05 -5.47
CA SER A 41 19.54 -10.87 -4.82
C SER A 41 20.83 -10.41 -5.53
N LYS A 42 21.70 -11.35 -5.93
CA LYS A 42 22.96 -11.04 -6.64
C LYS A 42 22.76 -10.29 -7.96
N ASP A 43 21.72 -10.65 -8.73
CA ASP A 43 21.45 -10.03 -10.03
C ASP A 43 20.94 -8.59 -9.86
N VAL A 44 20.10 -8.35 -8.85
CA VAL A 44 19.62 -7.02 -8.49
C VAL A 44 20.75 -6.13 -7.96
N MET A 45 21.61 -6.67 -7.09
CA MET A 45 22.70 -5.91 -6.49
C MET A 45 23.73 -5.44 -7.51
N ALA A 46 24.02 -6.25 -8.52
CA ALA A 46 24.92 -5.84 -9.60
C ALA A 46 24.41 -4.60 -10.37
N LEU A 47 23.09 -4.48 -10.57
CA LEU A 47 22.46 -3.33 -11.23
C LEU A 47 22.33 -2.12 -10.29
N TYR A 48 22.10 -2.38 -9.01
CA TYR A 48 22.12 -1.36 -7.96
C TYR A 48 23.49 -0.67 -7.89
N ASP A 49 24.58 -1.44 -7.77
CA ASP A 49 25.94 -0.90 -7.65
C ASP A 49 26.32 -0.05 -8.88
N GLN A 50 25.96 -0.51 -10.08
CA GLN A 50 26.13 0.26 -11.32
C GLN A 50 25.34 1.58 -11.29
N THR A 51 24.10 1.56 -10.80
CA THR A 51 23.26 2.77 -10.69
C THR A 51 23.88 3.77 -9.72
N ILE A 52 24.35 3.30 -8.56
CA ILE A 52 25.00 4.14 -7.56
C ILE A 52 26.27 4.80 -8.11
N GLU A 53 27.07 4.06 -8.88
CA GLU A 53 28.27 4.61 -9.50
C GLU A 53 27.94 5.73 -10.51
N GLU A 54 26.86 5.57 -11.30
CA GLU A 54 26.40 6.65 -12.19
C GLU A 54 25.87 7.86 -11.40
N VAL A 55 25.18 7.65 -10.28
CA VAL A 55 24.71 8.74 -9.39
C VAL A 55 25.87 9.52 -8.79
N ARG A 56 26.96 8.83 -8.40
CA ARG A 56 28.20 9.46 -7.94
C ARG A 56 28.78 10.37 -9.04
N LYS A 57 28.92 9.85 -10.26
CA LYS A 57 29.44 10.62 -11.41
C LYS A 57 28.59 11.86 -11.72
N VAL A 58 27.26 11.73 -11.72
CA VAL A 58 26.34 12.87 -11.97
C VAL A 58 26.51 13.93 -10.89
N THR A 59 26.62 13.50 -9.63
CA THR A 59 26.83 14.42 -8.51
C THR A 59 28.13 15.20 -8.67
N GLU A 60 29.23 14.54 -9.08
CA GLU A 60 30.52 15.18 -9.34
C GLU A 60 30.50 16.13 -10.55
N VAL A 61 29.76 15.79 -11.60
CA VAL A 61 29.59 16.69 -12.76
C VAL A 61 28.82 17.95 -12.34
N ARG A 62 27.73 17.79 -11.60
CA ARG A 62 26.84 18.89 -11.19
C ARG A 62 27.44 19.81 -10.13
N THR A 63 28.31 19.31 -9.25
CA THR A 63 29.06 20.17 -8.32
C THR A 63 30.04 21.09 -9.05
N VAL A 64 30.57 20.67 -10.20
CA VAL A 64 31.49 21.46 -11.01
C VAL A 64 30.76 22.48 -11.88
N THR A 65 29.60 22.13 -12.44
CA THR A 65 28.89 22.96 -13.42
C THR A 65 27.88 23.95 -12.83
N ASN A 66 27.55 23.85 -11.53
CA ASN A 66 26.48 24.61 -10.86
C ASN A 66 25.09 24.48 -11.53
N GLY A 67 24.92 23.55 -12.46
CA GLY A 67 23.66 23.30 -13.18
C GLY A 67 22.74 22.37 -12.39
N HIS A 68 21.53 22.83 -12.08
CA HIS A 68 20.53 22.10 -11.28
C HIS A 68 19.17 21.99 -11.99
N ALA A 69 19.11 22.27 -13.29
CA ALA A 69 17.87 22.13 -14.05
C ALA A 69 17.58 20.65 -14.30
N GLU A 70 16.38 20.21 -13.91
CA GLU A 70 15.89 18.85 -14.17
C GLU A 70 15.89 18.57 -15.68
N ASN A 71 16.45 17.43 -16.06
CA ASN A 71 16.55 17.03 -17.45
C ASN A 71 16.25 15.53 -17.62
N ARG A 72 16.36 15.02 -18.85
CA ARG A 72 16.01 13.62 -19.17
C ARG A 72 16.78 12.60 -18.33
N LEU A 73 18.01 12.91 -17.91
CA LEU A 73 18.80 12.06 -17.02
C LEU A 73 18.07 11.83 -15.70
N ASP A 74 17.51 12.87 -15.10
CA ASP A 74 16.81 12.78 -13.82
C ASP A 74 15.59 11.85 -13.90
N LYS A 75 14.82 11.92 -14.99
CA LYS A 75 13.68 11.02 -15.24
C LYS A 75 14.08 9.56 -15.41
N VAL A 76 15.20 9.31 -16.08
CA VAL A 76 15.72 7.93 -16.23
C VAL A 76 16.27 7.43 -14.91
N MET A 77 16.99 8.27 -14.15
CA MET A 77 17.48 7.95 -12.82
C MET A 77 16.33 7.63 -11.85
N GLU A 78 15.26 8.44 -11.84
CA GLU A 78 14.04 8.17 -11.05
C GLU A 78 13.40 6.84 -11.45
N SER A 79 13.35 6.53 -12.75
CA SER A 79 12.87 5.23 -13.23
C SER A 79 13.73 4.05 -12.75
N CYS A 80 15.06 4.18 -12.75
CA CYS A 80 15.96 3.16 -12.21
C CYS A 80 15.73 2.95 -10.72
N PHE A 81 15.65 4.02 -9.92
CA PHE A 81 15.41 3.92 -8.49
C PHE A 81 14.02 3.36 -8.15
N GLN A 82 13.00 3.70 -8.92
CA GLN A 82 11.67 3.14 -8.76
C GLN A 82 11.68 1.62 -9.00
N LEU A 83 12.32 1.15 -10.07
CA LEU A 83 12.48 -0.27 -10.37
C LEU A 83 13.30 -0.98 -9.29
N LEU A 84 14.47 -0.44 -8.95
CA LEU A 84 15.36 -1.01 -7.93
C LEU A 84 14.66 -1.12 -6.58
N SER A 85 13.92 -0.11 -6.17
CA SER A 85 13.14 -0.14 -4.93
C SER A 85 12.13 -1.29 -4.91
N LEU A 86 11.38 -1.48 -6.00
CA LEU A 86 10.46 -2.62 -6.11
C LEU A 86 11.20 -3.96 -6.19
N PHE A 87 12.38 -4.02 -6.82
CA PHE A 87 13.21 -5.23 -6.82
C PHE A 87 13.71 -5.59 -5.43
N PHE A 88 14.14 -4.60 -4.64
CA PHE A 88 14.56 -4.81 -3.25
C PHE A 88 13.42 -5.41 -2.43
N MET A 89 12.18 -4.96 -2.65
CA MET A 89 11.00 -5.56 -2.03
C MET A 89 10.78 -7.01 -2.50
N THR A 90 10.83 -7.27 -3.80
CA THR A 90 10.64 -8.62 -4.37
C THR A 90 11.69 -9.64 -3.94
N ILE A 91 12.93 -9.20 -3.69
CA ILE A 91 13.99 -10.07 -3.15
C ILE A 91 13.97 -10.15 -1.62
N GLY A 92 13.00 -9.52 -0.92
CA GLY A 92 12.83 -9.61 0.53
C GLY A 92 13.71 -8.66 1.35
N ARG A 93 14.27 -7.60 0.75
CA ARG A 93 15.16 -6.61 1.40
C ARG A 93 14.42 -5.30 1.70
N ASN A 94 13.19 -5.41 2.22
CA ASN A 94 12.27 -4.31 2.42
C ASN A 94 12.78 -3.29 3.48
N GLY A 95 13.61 -3.75 4.42
CA GLY A 95 14.17 -2.91 5.48
C GLY A 95 15.35 -2.04 5.06
N GLU A 96 15.86 -2.18 3.83
CA GLU A 96 17.00 -1.41 3.38
C GLU A 96 16.59 -0.10 2.70
N ALA A 97 17.42 0.93 2.83
CA ALA A 97 17.11 2.25 2.29
C ALA A 97 16.67 2.26 0.80
N PRO A 98 17.25 1.48 -0.14
CA PRO A 98 16.78 1.46 -1.52
C PRO A 98 15.30 1.09 -1.66
N ALA A 99 14.76 0.24 -0.78
CA ALA A 99 13.35 -0.14 -0.80
C ALA A 99 12.40 1.04 -0.47
N ALA A 100 12.91 2.09 0.19
CA ALA A 100 12.12 3.26 0.57
C ALA A 100 11.71 4.16 -0.61
N TYR A 101 12.38 4.06 -1.76
CA TYR A 101 12.22 5.03 -2.84
C TYR A 101 10.82 5.01 -3.46
N ALA A 102 10.30 3.82 -3.81
CA ALA A 102 9.00 3.66 -4.45
C ALA A 102 7.84 4.08 -3.53
N LEU A 103 7.93 3.71 -2.25
CA LEU A 103 7.00 4.13 -1.21
C LEU A 103 6.99 5.66 -1.06
N THR A 104 8.17 6.27 -0.89
CA THR A 104 8.28 7.72 -0.71
C THR A 104 7.74 8.50 -1.92
N SER A 105 8.04 8.04 -3.14
CA SER A 105 7.55 8.64 -4.38
C SER A 105 6.03 8.56 -4.49
N THR A 106 5.46 7.41 -4.12
CA THR A 106 4.00 7.20 -4.13
C THR A 106 3.32 8.05 -3.04
N ILE A 107 3.88 8.13 -1.85
CA ILE A 107 3.40 9.01 -0.76
C ILE A 107 3.42 10.46 -1.22
N LYS A 108 4.49 10.93 -1.88
CA LYS A 108 4.55 12.29 -2.40
C LYS A 108 3.39 12.59 -3.35
N ARG A 109 3.13 11.70 -4.31
CA ARG A 109 2.00 11.83 -5.25
C ARG A 109 0.65 11.86 -4.54
N LEU A 110 0.45 10.98 -3.56
CA LEU A 110 -0.76 10.98 -2.74
C LEU A 110 -0.93 12.31 -1.98
N LEU A 111 0.11 12.81 -1.32
CA LEU A 111 0.07 14.08 -0.60
C LEU A 111 -0.21 15.28 -1.52
N ASP A 112 0.36 15.29 -2.73
CA ASP A 112 0.09 16.32 -3.74
C ASP A 112 -1.38 16.30 -4.16
N HIS A 113 -1.93 15.11 -4.40
CA HIS A 113 -3.34 14.93 -4.72
C HIS A 113 -4.29 15.30 -3.59
N LEU A 114 -3.95 15.01 -2.32
CA LEU A 114 -4.74 15.42 -1.17
C LEU A 114 -4.72 16.93 -1.00
N THR A 115 -3.57 17.56 -1.25
CA THR A 115 -3.40 19.02 -1.26
C THR A 115 -4.25 19.67 -2.34
N GLU A 116 -4.19 19.15 -3.57
CA GLU A 116 -4.94 19.63 -4.73
C GLU A 116 -6.46 19.53 -4.51
N ALA A 117 -6.94 18.35 -4.07
CA ALA A 117 -8.37 18.12 -3.93
C ALA A 117 -8.98 18.79 -2.69
N SER A 118 -8.16 18.97 -1.66
CA SER A 118 -8.59 19.28 -0.29
C SER A 118 -9.67 18.28 0.19
N LEU A 119 -9.43 16.98 -0.04
CA LEU A 119 -10.31 15.87 0.33
C LEU A 119 -9.54 14.79 1.12
N PHE A 120 -9.22 15.09 2.38
CA PHE A 120 -8.39 14.24 3.25
C PHE A 120 -8.91 14.21 4.70
N SER A 121 -8.81 13.06 5.36
CA SER A 121 -9.11 12.89 6.79
C SER A 121 -7.85 12.53 7.59
N GLU A 122 -7.95 12.53 8.92
CA GLU A 122 -6.84 12.13 9.79
C GLU A 122 -6.36 10.72 9.45
N LYS A 123 -7.29 9.81 9.17
CA LYS A 123 -7.00 8.42 8.80
C LYS A 123 -6.11 8.28 7.56
N ASP A 124 -6.26 9.19 6.59
CA ASP A 124 -5.40 9.18 5.40
C ASP A 124 -3.97 9.58 5.76
N LEU A 125 -3.81 10.57 6.62
CA LEU A 125 -2.52 11.11 7.02
C LEU A 125 -1.78 10.15 7.95
N GLU A 126 -2.49 9.51 8.88
CA GLU A 126 -1.91 8.62 9.90
C GLU A 126 -1.18 7.43 9.27
N SER A 127 -1.75 6.81 8.23
CA SER A 127 -1.07 5.70 7.56
C SER A 127 0.26 6.15 6.94
N MET A 128 0.25 7.24 6.19
CA MET A 128 1.46 7.77 5.54
C MET A 128 2.48 8.27 6.57
N ARG A 129 2.03 8.83 7.71
CA ARG A 129 2.87 9.26 8.82
C ARG A 129 3.68 8.09 9.36
N LYS A 130 3.03 7.00 9.75
CA LYS A 130 3.71 5.80 10.26
C LYS A 130 4.71 5.25 9.25
N THR A 131 4.34 5.17 7.98
CA THR A 131 5.26 4.69 6.94
C THR A 131 6.45 5.63 6.78
N LEU A 132 6.27 6.96 6.76
CA LEU A 132 7.39 7.92 6.68
C LEU A 132 8.30 7.86 7.91
N GLU A 133 7.76 7.62 9.11
CA GLU A 133 8.55 7.42 10.33
C GLU A 133 9.40 6.16 10.23
N GLN A 134 8.81 5.04 9.79
CA GLN A 134 9.54 3.79 9.54
C GLN A 134 10.66 3.97 8.51
N LEU A 135 10.34 4.58 7.36
CA LEU A 135 11.33 4.84 6.32
C LEU A 135 12.46 5.76 6.81
N SER A 136 12.13 6.79 7.60
CA SER A 136 13.13 7.67 8.21
C SER A 136 14.04 6.88 9.16
N GLY A 137 13.49 5.96 9.95
CA GLY A 137 14.25 5.04 10.80
C GLY A 137 15.24 4.21 9.99
N SER A 138 14.76 3.49 8.97
CA SER A 138 15.59 2.65 8.10
C SER A 138 16.69 3.43 7.37
N ILE A 139 16.44 4.69 6.99
CA ILE A 139 17.45 5.55 6.37
C ILE A 139 18.48 6.01 7.39
N SER A 140 18.08 6.28 8.65
CA SER A 140 18.98 6.72 9.71
C SER A 140 19.86 5.61 10.28
N GLU A 141 19.37 4.37 10.25
CA GLU A 141 20.07 3.16 10.69
C GLU A 141 20.90 2.51 9.57
N ALA A 142 20.87 3.09 8.37
CA ALA A 142 21.62 2.59 7.23
C ALA A 142 23.12 2.52 7.54
N ASP A 143 23.70 1.33 7.35
CA ASP A 143 25.12 1.05 7.56
C ASP A 143 26.02 1.94 6.68
N GLU A 144 27.28 2.14 7.10
CA GLU A 144 28.34 2.83 6.35
C GLU A 144 28.57 2.20 4.96
N ALA A 145 28.18 0.93 4.79
CA ALA A 145 28.20 0.23 3.51
C ALA A 145 27.21 0.79 2.47
N GLN A 146 26.18 1.54 2.88
CA GLN A 146 25.23 2.15 1.96
C GLN A 146 25.74 3.47 1.38
N SER A 147 25.40 3.74 0.12
CA SER A 147 25.88 4.92 -0.58
C SER A 147 25.42 6.21 0.10
N PRO A 148 26.34 7.10 0.54
CA PRO A 148 25.96 8.35 1.21
C PRO A 148 25.15 9.27 0.28
N TYR A 149 25.32 9.13 -1.04
CA TYR A 149 24.55 9.87 -2.03
C TYR A 149 23.08 9.43 -2.04
N LEU A 150 22.82 8.12 -1.95
CA LEU A 150 21.47 7.58 -1.89
C LEU A 150 20.78 7.97 -0.58
N ILE A 151 21.47 7.82 0.55
CA ILE A 151 20.94 8.18 1.87
C ILE A 151 20.53 9.65 1.90
N LYS A 152 21.40 10.55 1.40
CA LYS A 152 21.08 11.98 1.31
C LYS A 152 19.88 12.26 0.40
N LEU A 153 19.78 11.57 -0.74
CA LEU A 153 18.64 11.70 -1.66
C LEU A 153 17.32 11.27 -0.99
N LEU A 154 17.32 10.10 -0.36
CA LEU A 154 16.14 9.53 0.29
C LEU A 154 15.71 10.37 1.51
N ALA A 155 16.66 10.77 2.35
CA ALA A 155 16.39 11.63 3.51
C ALA A 155 15.69 12.93 3.09
N LYS A 156 16.19 13.59 2.03
CA LYS A 156 15.55 14.79 1.49
C LYS A 156 14.14 14.52 0.97
N ARG A 157 13.90 13.40 0.29
CA ARG A 157 12.56 13.04 -0.20
C ARG A 157 11.58 12.77 0.94
N VAL A 158 12.02 12.07 1.99
CA VAL A 158 11.22 11.81 3.19
C VAL A 158 10.88 13.12 3.90
N GLU A 159 11.85 14.00 4.10
CA GLU A 159 11.64 15.32 4.72
C GLU A 159 10.60 16.17 3.97
N LEU A 160 10.64 16.16 2.63
CA LEU A 160 9.65 16.85 1.80
C LEU A 160 8.24 16.26 2.00
N CYS A 161 8.11 14.94 2.08
CA CYS A 161 6.83 14.28 2.34
C CYS A 161 6.31 14.61 3.75
N GLN A 162 7.17 14.53 4.77
CA GLN A 162 6.84 14.88 6.16
C GLN A 162 6.38 16.35 6.27
N SER A 163 7.04 17.27 5.57
CA SER A 163 6.66 18.68 5.52
C SER A 163 5.29 18.88 4.88
N SER A 164 5.02 18.20 3.75
CA SER A 164 3.71 18.25 3.09
C SER A 164 2.61 17.65 3.96
N LEU A 165 2.88 16.54 4.65
CA LEU A 165 1.97 15.89 5.59
C LEU A 165 1.67 16.82 6.77
N ALA A 166 2.67 17.45 7.37
CA ALA A 166 2.50 18.40 8.46
C ALA A 166 1.65 19.61 8.05
N ASN A 167 1.76 20.07 6.81
CA ASN A 167 0.92 21.15 6.29
C ASN A 167 -0.56 20.73 6.13
N LEU A 168 -0.82 19.49 5.72
CA LEU A 168 -2.18 18.94 5.69
C LEU A 168 -2.73 18.75 7.11
N GLN A 169 -1.91 18.24 8.04
CA GLN A 169 -2.30 18.07 9.44
C GLN A 169 -2.71 19.40 10.07
N LYS A 170 -1.92 20.45 9.88
CA LYS A 170 -2.24 21.81 10.36
C LYS A 170 -3.57 22.35 9.84
N LYS A 171 -4.09 21.85 8.72
CA LYS A 171 -5.43 22.22 8.22
C LYS A 171 -6.52 21.49 9.03
N LEU A 172 -6.32 20.22 9.38
CA LEU A 172 -7.25 19.48 10.24
C LEU A 172 -7.27 20.01 11.68
N ASP A 173 -6.10 20.36 12.23
CA ASP A 173 -5.98 20.91 13.60
C ASP A 173 -6.70 22.27 13.77
N ARG A 174 -7.14 22.88 12.67
CA ARG A 174 -7.97 24.10 12.71
C ARG A 174 -9.43 23.80 12.95
N LEU A 175 -9.90 22.59 12.69
CA LEU A 175 -11.29 22.22 12.91
C LEU A 175 -11.57 22.06 14.40
N ASP A 176 -12.76 22.46 14.81
CA ASP A 176 -13.30 22.10 16.12
C ASP A 176 -13.46 20.58 16.23
N GLU A 177 -13.29 20.01 17.44
CA GLU A 177 -13.38 18.56 17.68
C GLU A 177 -14.73 17.98 17.20
N THR A 178 -15.82 18.73 17.39
CA THR A 178 -17.16 18.34 16.92
C THR A 178 -17.26 18.29 15.39
N LEU A 179 -16.48 19.11 14.68
CA LEU A 179 -16.46 19.17 13.22
C LEU A 179 -15.55 18.15 12.55
N VAL A 180 -14.54 17.63 13.26
CA VAL A 180 -13.66 16.60 12.70
C VAL A 180 -14.50 15.40 12.24
N ALA A 181 -15.42 14.92 13.07
CA ALA A 181 -16.30 13.80 12.74
C ALA A 181 -17.23 14.10 11.54
N VAL A 182 -17.78 15.31 11.47
CA VAL A 182 -18.65 15.75 10.37
C VAL A 182 -17.86 15.83 9.06
N HIS A 183 -16.68 16.45 9.09
CA HIS A 183 -15.78 16.56 7.95
C HIS A 183 -15.36 15.18 7.43
N GLU A 184 -14.95 14.26 8.31
CA GLU A 184 -14.64 12.88 7.94
C GLU A 184 -15.83 12.17 7.30
N LYS A 185 -17.03 12.36 7.83
CA LYS A 185 -18.26 11.77 7.29
C LYS A 185 -18.56 12.26 5.88
N ILE A 186 -18.42 13.57 5.62
CA ILE A 186 -18.62 14.15 4.28
C ILE A 186 -17.60 13.57 3.29
N ILE A 187 -16.32 13.50 3.67
CA ILE A 187 -15.26 12.90 2.83
C ILE A 187 -15.59 11.44 2.52
N SER A 188 -16.01 10.66 3.51
CA SER A 188 -16.41 9.28 3.31
C SER A 188 -17.56 9.16 2.32
N ILE A 189 -18.57 10.04 2.40
CA ILE A 189 -19.69 10.06 1.46
C ILE A 189 -19.22 10.41 0.04
N ILE A 190 -18.37 11.43 -0.14
CA ILE A 190 -17.79 11.79 -1.44
C ILE A 190 -17.06 10.60 -2.08
N ARG A 191 -16.25 9.89 -1.31
CA ARG A 191 -15.51 8.70 -1.78
C ARG A 191 -16.44 7.56 -2.18
N SER A 192 -17.47 7.30 -1.38
CA SER A 192 -18.49 6.29 -1.69
C SER A 192 -19.27 6.63 -2.97
N MET A 193 -19.62 7.90 -3.18
CA MET A 193 -20.27 8.36 -4.42
C MET A 193 -19.35 8.20 -5.63
N ALA A 194 -18.06 8.56 -5.50
CA ALA A 194 -17.09 8.38 -6.58
C ALA A 194 -16.88 6.91 -6.94
N LEU A 195 -16.85 6.02 -5.95
CA LEU A 195 -16.84 4.57 -6.17
C LEU A 195 -18.12 4.12 -6.89
N ALA A 196 -19.30 4.51 -6.41
CA ALA A 196 -20.57 4.16 -7.02
C ALA A 196 -20.66 4.62 -8.50
N ASN A 197 -20.15 5.82 -8.79
CA ASN A 197 -20.07 6.38 -10.14
C ASN A 197 -19.20 5.57 -11.11
N THR A 198 -18.25 4.78 -10.60
CA THR A 198 -17.31 3.99 -11.42
C THR A 198 -17.58 2.48 -11.37
N LYS A 199 -18.69 2.05 -10.74
CA LYS A 199 -19.12 0.66 -10.80
C LYS A 199 -19.64 0.32 -12.20
N ALA A 200 -19.43 -0.92 -12.63
CA ALA A 200 -19.93 -1.41 -13.92
C ALA A 200 -21.45 -1.29 -14.07
N LYS A 201 -22.19 -1.36 -12.96
CA LYS A 201 -23.63 -1.06 -12.89
C LYS A 201 -23.86 0.04 -11.86
N PHE A 202 -24.31 1.19 -12.33
CA PHE A 202 -24.65 2.32 -11.47
C PHE A 202 -25.88 2.00 -10.60
N ASN A 203 -25.79 2.25 -9.30
CA ASN A 203 -26.88 2.06 -8.36
C ASN A 203 -27.41 3.41 -7.88
N THR A 204 -28.51 3.86 -8.50
CA THR A 204 -29.16 5.14 -8.15
C THR A 204 -29.56 5.19 -6.68
N THR A 205 -30.13 4.11 -6.13
CA THR A 205 -30.58 4.06 -4.74
C THR A 205 -29.43 4.19 -3.74
N GLU A 206 -28.24 3.66 -4.06
CA GLU A 206 -27.04 3.84 -3.24
C GLU A 206 -26.64 5.33 -3.16
N VAL A 207 -26.62 6.02 -4.30
CA VAL A 207 -26.25 7.45 -4.36
C VAL A 207 -27.33 8.34 -3.73
N GLU A 208 -28.61 8.03 -3.91
CA GLU A 208 -29.71 8.73 -3.23
C GLU A 208 -29.60 8.62 -1.70
N LYS A 209 -29.29 7.44 -1.17
CA LYS A 209 -29.05 7.25 0.28
C LYS A 209 -27.86 8.07 0.79
N LEU A 210 -26.79 8.17 0.01
CA LEU A 210 -25.64 8.99 0.34
C LEU A 210 -25.99 10.48 0.32
N LYS A 211 -26.77 10.92 -0.68
CA LYS A 211 -27.30 12.29 -0.75
C LYS A 211 -28.21 12.63 0.43
N THR A 212 -29.06 11.70 0.87
CA THR A 212 -29.89 11.90 2.07
C THR A 212 -29.05 12.13 3.32
N GLN A 213 -27.97 11.36 3.51
CA GLN A 213 -27.05 11.59 4.63
C GLN A 213 -26.40 12.99 4.58
N LEU A 214 -26.06 13.49 3.39
CA LEU A 214 -25.56 14.87 3.26
C LEU A 214 -26.63 15.90 3.63
N LYS A 215 -27.89 15.68 3.25
CA LYS A 215 -29.01 16.56 3.64
C LYS A 215 -29.30 16.53 5.14
N GLU A 216 -29.09 15.39 5.80
CA GLU A 216 -29.19 15.28 7.25
C GLU A 216 -28.10 16.10 7.95
N ILE A 217 -26.86 16.04 7.43
CA ILE A 217 -25.75 16.90 7.90
C ILE A 217 -26.07 18.38 7.62
N ASP A 218 -26.66 18.70 6.47
CA ASP A 218 -27.07 20.05 6.13
C ASP A 218 -28.12 20.61 7.09
N ALA A 219 -29.09 19.78 7.46
CA ALA A 219 -30.16 20.14 8.40
C ALA A 219 -29.66 20.38 9.83
N SER A 220 -28.46 19.91 10.19
CA SER A 220 -27.86 20.22 11.49
C SER A 220 -27.20 21.61 11.56
N ARG A 221 -27.08 22.32 10.43
CA ARG A 221 -26.54 23.68 10.39
C ARG A 221 -27.57 24.70 10.91
N VAL A 222 -27.10 25.69 11.67
CA VAL A 222 -27.89 26.83 12.14
C VAL A 222 -27.47 28.06 11.35
N ASN A 223 -28.42 28.68 10.63
CA ASN A 223 -28.15 29.81 9.74
C ASN A 223 -27.03 29.54 8.71
N GLY A 224 -26.95 28.30 8.21
CA GLY A 224 -25.92 27.87 7.24
C GLY A 224 -24.55 27.58 7.86
N GLN A 225 -24.41 27.67 9.18
CA GLN A 225 -23.15 27.41 9.89
C GLN A 225 -23.30 26.23 10.83
N PHE A 226 -22.22 25.47 11.00
CA PHE A 226 -22.11 24.54 12.11
C PHE A 226 -21.78 25.28 13.41
N VAL A 227 -22.42 24.85 14.50
CA VAL A 227 -22.30 25.42 15.83
C VAL A 227 -21.87 24.35 16.82
N THR A 228 -21.12 24.74 17.86
CA THR A 228 -20.77 23.87 18.99
C THR A 228 -21.97 23.68 19.92
N ASP A 229 -21.85 22.77 20.89
CA ASP A 229 -22.90 22.51 21.90
C ASP A 229 -23.32 23.77 22.68
N ASP A 230 -22.40 24.74 22.84
CA ASP A 230 -22.65 26.04 23.47
C ASP A 230 -23.35 27.06 22.54
N GLY A 231 -23.72 26.67 21.31
CA GLY A 231 -24.38 27.52 20.32
C GLY A 231 -23.47 28.55 19.64
N LYS A 232 -22.14 28.45 19.79
CA LYS A 232 -21.16 29.31 19.10
C LYS A 232 -20.79 28.71 17.75
N VAL A 233 -20.42 29.55 16.79
CA VAL A 233 -19.92 29.08 15.48
C VAL A 233 -18.66 28.25 15.69
N ALA A 234 -18.69 27.00 15.23
CA ALA A 234 -17.56 26.10 15.36
C ALA A 234 -16.39 26.56 14.45
N LYS A 235 -15.16 26.41 14.93
CA LYS A 235 -13.97 26.74 14.14
C LYS A 235 -13.86 25.76 12.97
N GLY A 236 -13.72 26.26 11.74
CA GLY A 236 -13.75 25.42 10.54
C GLY A 236 -15.13 25.23 9.91
N SER A 237 -16.14 25.95 10.42
CA SER A 237 -17.54 25.86 9.97
C SER A 237 -17.73 26.29 8.51
N GLU A 238 -17.02 27.32 8.06
CA GLU A 238 -17.04 27.79 6.67
C GLU A 238 -16.47 26.74 5.72
N GLU A 239 -15.27 26.25 6.00
CA GLU A 239 -14.59 25.24 5.17
C GLU A 239 -15.37 23.92 5.10
N THR A 240 -15.98 23.50 6.21
CA THR A 240 -16.81 22.30 6.26
C THR A 240 -18.13 22.49 5.50
N SER A 241 -18.69 23.70 5.54
CA SER A 241 -19.90 24.06 4.78
C SER A 241 -19.65 24.05 3.29
N GLU A 242 -18.54 24.64 2.83
CA GLU A 242 -18.14 24.59 1.42
C GLU A 242 -17.94 23.14 0.94
N LEU A 243 -17.32 22.29 1.77
CA LEU A 243 -17.14 20.88 1.47
C LEU A 243 -18.49 20.15 1.33
N LEU A 244 -19.44 20.41 2.24
CA LEU A 244 -20.79 19.85 2.19
C LEU A 244 -21.53 20.27 0.92
N GLU A 245 -21.48 21.55 0.56
CA GLU A 245 -22.12 22.09 -0.64
C GLU A 245 -21.51 21.48 -1.91
N ARG A 246 -20.18 21.35 -1.96
CA ARG A 246 -19.48 20.62 -3.03
C ARG A 246 -19.93 19.17 -3.12
N ALA A 247 -20.18 18.50 -1.99
CA ALA A 247 -20.63 17.11 -1.94
C ALA A 247 -22.09 16.97 -2.44
N LEU A 248 -22.97 17.88 -2.03
CA LEU A 248 -24.36 17.93 -2.48
C LEU A 248 -24.44 18.17 -3.99
N ALA A 249 -23.74 19.18 -4.50
CA ALA A 249 -23.67 19.45 -5.94
C ALA A 249 -23.09 18.25 -6.71
N TRP A 250 -22.07 17.59 -6.16
CA TRP A 250 -21.51 16.38 -6.77
C TRP A 250 -22.53 15.24 -6.84
N SER A 251 -23.35 15.06 -5.80
CA SER A 251 -24.39 14.03 -5.78
C SER A 251 -25.42 14.21 -6.89
N ASP A 252 -25.79 15.45 -7.21
CA ASP A 252 -26.70 15.79 -8.31
C ASP A 252 -26.09 15.43 -9.66
N ILE A 253 -24.84 15.84 -9.89
CA ILE A 253 -24.12 15.52 -11.12
C ILE A 253 -23.99 14.00 -11.30
N VAL A 254 -23.65 13.26 -10.25
CA VAL A 254 -23.51 11.79 -10.32
C VAL A 254 -24.84 11.10 -10.62
N LEU A 255 -25.95 11.59 -10.04
CA LEU A 255 -27.29 11.05 -10.31
C LEU A 255 -27.78 11.35 -11.74
N ASP A 256 -27.36 12.47 -12.32
CA ASP A 256 -27.65 12.81 -13.72
C ASP A 256 -26.81 11.96 -14.69
N ARG A 257 -25.50 11.91 -14.47
CA ARG A 257 -24.54 11.27 -15.40
C ARG A 257 -24.48 9.75 -15.28
N LYS A 258 -24.78 9.19 -14.10
CA LYS A 258 -24.91 7.73 -13.86
C LYS A 258 -23.74 6.88 -14.36
N GLY A 259 -22.51 7.38 -14.18
CA GLY A 259 -21.29 6.70 -14.62
C GLY A 259 -20.99 6.77 -16.11
N VAL A 260 -21.79 7.52 -16.90
CA VAL A 260 -21.58 7.67 -18.35
C VAL A 260 -20.45 8.65 -18.62
N ILE A 261 -19.35 8.15 -19.18
CA ILE A 261 -18.21 8.97 -19.61
C ILE A 261 -18.37 9.32 -21.10
N PRO A 262 -18.22 10.61 -21.48
CA PRO A 262 -18.22 11.02 -22.87
C PRO A 262 -17.13 10.33 -23.71
N GLU A 263 -17.43 10.05 -24.97
CA GLU A 263 -16.59 9.23 -25.86
C GLU A 263 -15.16 9.79 -26.01
N GLN A 264 -14.99 11.11 -26.08
CA GLN A 264 -13.69 11.74 -26.20
C GLN A 264 -12.76 11.47 -25.00
N TRP A 265 -13.31 11.14 -23.84
CA TRP A 265 -12.56 10.81 -22.62
C TRP A 265 -12.47 9.30 -22.35
N ARG A 266 -13.12 8.49 -23.18
CA ARG A 266 -13.25 7.03 -23.01
C ARG A 266 -11.89 6.36 -22.93
N ARG A 267 -10.96 6.77 -23.80
CA ARG A 267 -9.59 6.22 -23.85
C ARG A 267 -8.84 6.35 -22.52
N ILE A 268 -8.87 7.53 -21.89
CA ILE A 268 -8.17 7.76 -20.62
C ILE A 268 -8.90 7.02 -19.49
N TYR A 269 -10.23 7.11 -19.49
CA TYR A 269 -11.06 6.44 -18.49
C TYR A 269 -10.85 4.92 -18.48
N ASP A 270 -10.86 4.26 -19.64
CA ASP A 270 -10.74 2.80 -19.75
C ASP A 270 -9.40 2.28 -19.24
N VAL A 271 -8.32 3.04 -19.45
CA VAL A 271 -7.01 2.71 -18.87
C VAL A 271 -7.08 2.85 -17.34
N LEU A 272 -7.55 3.98 -16.83
CA LEU A 272 -7.59 4.25 -15.39
C LEU A 272 -8.52 3.28 -14.63
N ILE A 273 -9.69 2.97 -15.16
CA ILE A 273 -10.62 2.04 -14.55
C ILE A 273 -10.08 0.61 -14.58
N GLY A 274 -9.38 0.23 -15.67
CA GLY A 274 -8.70 -1.06 -15.78
C GLY A 274 -7.62 -1.21 -14.71
N ILE A 275 -6.71 -0.23 -14.61
CA ILE A 275 -5.66 -0.19 -13.58
C ILE A 275 -6.28 -0.29 -12.18
N ARG A 276 -7.31 0.51 -11.89
CA ARG A 276 -7.97 0.49 -10.59
C ARG A 276 -8.55 -0.89 -10.26
N ASN A 277 -9.22 -1.53 -11.21
CA ASN A 277 -9.88 -2.83 -11.00
C ASN A 277 -8.86 -3.96 -10.81
N ASP A 278 -7.76 -3.96 -11.56
CA ASP A 278 -6.68 -4.93 -11.40
C ASP A 278 -6.05 -4.81 -10.00
N LEU A 279 -5.71 -3.59 -9.59
CA LEU A 279 -5.11 -3.33 -8.27
C LEU A 279 -6.08 -3.65 -7.11
N ASP A 280 -7.37 -3.34 -7.27
CA ASP A 280 -8.40 -3.70 -6.28
C ASP A 280 -8.48 -5.22 -6.09
N LYS A 281 -8.48 -5.97 -7.19
CA LYS A 281 -8.46 -7.44 -7.17
C LYS A 281 -7.24 -7.98 -6.41
N PHE A 282 -6.06 -7.42 -6.66
CA PHE A 282 -4.83 -7.81 -5.96
C PHE A 282 -4.86 -7.46 -4.47
N SER A 283 -5.50 -6.35 -4.09
CA SER A 283 -5.61 -5.95 -2.68
C SER A 283 -6.53 -6.85 -1.86
N ILE A 284 -7.52 -7.49 -2.50
CA ILE A 284 -8.49 -8.37 -1.82
C ILE A 284 -7.98 -9.81 -1.77
N THR A 285 -7.43 -10.29 -2.89
CA THR A 285 -6.93 -11.65 -3.02
C THR A 285 -5.45 -11.56 -3.35
N PRO A 286 -4.54 -11.99 -2.44
CA PRO A 286 -3.12 -12.06 -2.73
C PRO A 286 -2.91 -12.88 -4.00
N ALA A 287 -2.62 -12.22 -5.11
CA ALA A 287 -2.34 -12.90 -6.36
C ALA A 287 -0.94 -13.49 -6.24
N TRP A 288 -0.86 -14.81 -6.17
CA TRP A 288 0.41 -15.54 -6.02
C TRP A 288 1.43 -15.29 -7.15
N SER A 289 1.00 -14.65 -8.24
CA SER A 289 1.85 -14.29 -9.38
C SER A 289 2.31 -12.83 -9.41
N LEU A 290 1.77 -11.96 -8.55
CA LEU A 290 2.12 -10.55 -8.55
C LEU A 290 3.48 -10.38 -7.87
N ARG A 291 4.48 -9.89 -8.60
CA ARG A 291 5.72 -9.38 -8.01
C ARG A 291 5.54 -7.89 -7.72
N GLU A 292 6.19 -7.36 -6.70
CA GLU A 292 6.19 -5.92 -6.41
C GLU A 292 6.67 -5.13 -7.63
N THR A 293 7.63 -5.66 -8.39
CA THR A 293 8.09 -5.06 -9.65
C THR A 293 6.97 -4.82 -10.67
N ASP A 294 5.86 -5.57 -10.63
CA ASP A 294 4.72 -5.38 -11.54
C ASP A 294 3.98 -4.08 -11.28
N LEU A 295 4.05 -3.54 -10.06
CA LEU A 295 3.50 -2.23 -9.72
C LEU A 295 4.13 -1.11 -10.56
N TYR A 296 5.35 -1.31 -11.08
CA TYR A 296 6.02 -0.33 -11.93
C TYR A 296 5.22 0.02 -13.20
N ASP A 297 4.62 -0.97 -13.86
CA ASP A 297 3.89 -0.71 -15.11
C ASP A 297 2.60 0.06 -14.85
N TYR A 298 1.94 -0.22 -13.72
CA TYR A 298 0.77 0.52 -13.26
C TYR A 298 1.15 1.96 -12.89
N GLN A 299 2.21 2.14 -12.08
CA GLN A 299 2.74 3.46 -11.72
C GLN A 299 3.08 4.29 -12.96
N ARG A 300 3.84 3.74 -13.90
CA ARG A 300 4.24 4.45 -15.12
C ARG A 300 3.07 4.88 -15.99
N GLN A 301 2.02 4.06 -16.09
CA GLN A 301 0.81 4.45 -16.81
C GLN A 301 0.04 5.55 -16.09
N LEU A 302 -0.05 5.50 -14.76
CA LEU A 302 -0.66 6.54 -13.95
C LEU A 302 0.12 7.86 -14.07
N ASP A 303 1.45 7.83 -13.89
CA ASP A 303 2.33 8.99 -14.02
C ASP A 303 2.16 9.63 -15.40
N LYS A 304 2.18 8.84 -16.47
CA LYS A 304 1.99 9.35 -17.83
C LYS A 304 0.66 10.07 -18.01
N ILE A 305 -0.43 9.56 -17.44
CA ILE A 305 -1.75 10.19 -17.54
C ILE A 305 -1.79 11.44 -16.65
N ASP A 306 -1.25 11.35 -15.44
CA ASP A 306 -1.29 12.42 -14.45
C ASP A 306 -0.43 13.62 -14.85
N GLU A 307 0.76 13.39 -15.41
CA GLU A 307 1.68 14.40 -15.93
C GLU A 307 1.24 15.01 -17.26
N ALA A 308 0.28 14.39 -17.96
CA ALA A 308 -0.31 14.97 -19.16
C ALA A 308 -1.30 16.11 -18.86
N ARG A 309 -1.55 16.41 -17.58
CA ARG A 309 -2.42 17.51 -17.18
C ARG A 309 -1.81 18.88 -17.49
N VAL A 310 -2.64 19.80 -17.95
CA VAL A 310 -2.36 21.22 -18.08
C VAL A 310 -3.20 21.94 -17.03
N ASP A 311 -2.56 22.69 -16.14
CA ASP A 311 -3.20 23.42 -15.04
C ASP A 311 -4.19 22.57 -14.21
N GLY A 312 -3.82 21.31 -13.94
CA GLY A 312 -4.63 20.38 -13.16
C GLY A 312 -5.79 19.72 -13.92
N ASN A 313 -5.88 19.88 -15.24
CA ASN A 313 -6.93 19.26 -16.07
C ASN A 313 -6.36 18.57 -17.33
N TRP A 314 -7.15 17.75 -18.01
CA TRP A 314 -6.79 17.18 -19.31
C TRP A 314 -7.47 17.95 -20.42
N LEU A 315 -6.80 18.02 -21.58
CA LEU A 315 -7.34 18.59 -22.80
C LEU A 315 -7.72 17.46 -23.78
N ASP A 316 -8.85 17.62 -24.45
CA ASP A 316 -9.26 16.72 -25.54
C ASP A 316 -8.52 17.06 -26.85
N ASP A 317 -8.87 16.37 -27.93
CA ASP A 317 -8.25 16.57 -29.25
C ASP A 317 -8.55 17.98 -29.84
N GLU A 318 -9.49 18.72 -29.27
CA GLU A 318 -9.83 20.11 -29.62
C GLU A 318 -9.26 21.14 -28.63
N GLU A 319 -8.32 20.73 -27.77
CA GLU A 319 -7.73 21.53 -26.70
C GLU A 319 -8.73 22.02 -25.64
N LYS A 320 -9.89 21.36 -25.51
CA LYS A 320 -10.90 21.73 -24.51
C LYS A 320 -10.66 20.99 -23.19
N PRO A 321 -10.73 21.69 -22.04
CA PRO A 321 -10.55 21.06 -20.75
C PRO A 321 -11.70 20.12 -20.42
N ALA A 322 -11.39 19.01 -19.75
CA ALA A 322 -12.41 18.11 -19.23
C ALA A 322 -13.35 18.88 -18.28
N GLU A 323 -14.65 18.76 -18.51
CA GLU A 323 -15.64 19.33 -17.59
C GLU A 323 -15.55 18.69 -16.19
N LEU A 324 -16.11 19.36 -15.19
CA LEU A 324 -15.98 19.01 -13.77
C LEU A 324 -16.27 17.53 -13.47
N TYR A 325 -17.30 16.96 -14.11
CA TYR A 325 -17.68 15.56 -13.94
C TYR A 325 -16.58 14.60 -14.39
N VAL A 326 -16.05 14.81 -15.59
CA VAL A 326 -14.99 13.98 -16.15
C VAL A 326 -13.72 14.17 -15.33
N GLN A 327 -13.29 15.41 -15.12
CA GLN A 327 -12.06 15.73 -14.38
C GLN A 327 -12.05 15.05 -12.99
N ARG A 328 -13.13 15.20 -12.21
CA ARG A 328 -13.22 14.58 -10.88
C ARG A 328 -13.23 13.07 -10.94
N THR A 329 -13.87 12.48 -11.95
CA THR A 329 -13.90 11.01 -12.12
C THR A 329 -12.53 10.45 -12.46
N LEU A 330 -11.79 11.07 -13.38
CA LEU A 330 -10.42 10.65 -13.75
C LEU A 330 -9.47 10.82 -12.55
N LEU A 331 -9.51 11.97 -11.87
CA LEU A 331 -8.68 12.19 -10.68
C LEU A 331 -9.00 11.21 -9.54
N TYR A 332 -10.28 10.83 -9.36
CA TYR A 332 -10.65 9.79 -8.40
C TYR A 332 -9.97 8.46 -8.72
N LEU A 333 -10.01 8.03 -10.00
CA LEU A 333 -9.40 6.76 -10.40
C LEU A 333 -7.88 6.77 -10.23
N ILE A 334 -7.21 7.89 -10.56
CA ILE A 334 -5.77 8.06 -10.34
C ILE A 334 -5.43 7.94 -8.85
N ARG A 335 -6.08 8.73 -8.00
CA ARG A 335 -5.86 8.73 -6.55
C ARG A 335 -6.12 7.36 -5.94
N ARG A 336 -7.20 6.70 -6.36
CA ARG A 336 -7.55 5.37 -5.86
C ARG A 336 -6.51 4.33 -6.28
N SER A 337 -6.00 4.43 -7.50
CA SER A 337 -4.96 3.51 -8.01
C SER A 337 -3.63 3.70 -7.29
N TYR A 338 -3.16 4.95 -7.08
CA TYR A 338 -2.00 5.21 -6.22
C TYR A 338 -2.21 4.71 -4.79
N GLY A 339 -3.42 4.87 -4.25
CA GLY A 339 -3.77 4.35 -2.93
C GLY A 339 -3.64 2.83 -2.85
N TYR A 340 -4.06 2.09 -3.88
CA TYR A 340 -3.85 0.64 -3.93
C TYR A 340 -2.38 0.26 -4.10
N ILE A 341 -1.63 0.96 -4.95
CA ILE A 341 -0.20 0.72 -5.13
C ILE A 341 0.54 0.92 -3.79
N TYR A 342 0.25 2.02 -3.10
CA TYR A 342 0.76 2.28 -1.75
C TYR A 342 0.41 1.14 -0.79
N HIS A 343 -0.87 0.74 -0.74
CA HIS A 343 -1.32 -0.34 0.13
C HIS A 343 -0.62 -1.67 -0.16
N LEU A 344 -0.49 -2.04 -1.44
CA LEU A 344 0.20 -3.27 -1.86
C LEU A 344 1.68 -3.25 -1.51
N MET A 345 2.36 -2.10 -1.60
CA MET A 345 3.74 -1.98 -1.17
C MET A 345 3.89 -2.09 0.36
N VAL A 346 2.97 -1.49 1.13
CA VAL A 346 2.99 -1.59 2.60
C VAL A 346 2.70 -3.02 3.08
N LEU A 347 1.90 -3.79 2.34
CA LEU A 347 1.64 -5.20 2.62
C LEU A 347 2.75 -6.15 2.13
N SER A 348 3.79 -5.65 1.46
CA SER A 348 4.89 -6.51 0.99
C SER A 348 5.67 -7.03 2.20
N GLU A 349 5.67 -8.35 2.35
CA GLU A 349 6.41 -9.06 3.38
C GLU A 349 7.91 -9.12 2.99
N PRO A 350 8.85 -9.04 3.94
CA PRO A 350 10.29 -9.10 3.68
C PRO A 350 10.73 -10.54 3.41
N VAL A 351 10.14 -11.18 2.41
CA VAL A 351 10.35 -12.58 2.05
C VAL A 351 10.62 -12.66 0.55
N SER A 352 11.79 -13.18 0.18
CA SER A 352 12.14 -13.38 -1.22
C SER A 352 11.12 -14.27 -1.93
N GLU A 353 10.86 -13.98 -3.22
CA GLU A 353 10.03 -14.80 -4.10
C GLU A 353 10.31 -16.31 -3.98
N ALA A 354 11.58 -16.69 -3.80
CA ALA A 354 11.99 -18.09 -3.65
C ALA A 354 11.37 -18.77 -2.41
N LEU A 355 11.16 -18.03 -1.31
CA LEU A 355 10.60 -18.55 -0.06
C LEU A 355 9.07 -18.43 0.03
N LEU A 356 8.41 -17.70 -0.87
CA LEU A 356 6.95 -17.56 -0.88
C LEU A 356 6.19 -18.89 -0.82
N PRO A 357 6.60 -19.98 -1.50
CA PRO A 357 5.92 -21.27 -1.38
C PRO A 357 5.92 -21.84 0.04
N VAL A 358 6.99 -21.61 0.82
CA VAL A 358 7.09 -22.04 2.22
C VAL A 358 6.30 -21.10 3.12
N TYR A 359 6.52 -19.80 2.96
CA TYR A 359 5.82 -18.76 3.73
C TYR A 359 4.29 -18.91 3.61
N ASN A 360 3.76 -19.08 2.40
CA ASN A 360 2.32 -19.23 2.17
C ASN A 360 1.74 -20.49 2.82
N GLN A 361 2.49 -21.59 2.85
CA GLN A 361 2.08 -22.81 3.54
C GLN A 361 1.97 -22.57 5.05
N LEU A 362 2.95 -21.90 5.63
CA LEU A 362 2.97 -21.56 7.05
C LEU A 362 1.88 -20.54 7.42
N SER A 363 1.67 -19.51 6.62
CA SER A 363 0.60 -18.52 6.82
C SER A 363 -0.79 -19.18 6.80
N THR A 364 -0.98 -20.13 5.88
CA THR A 364 -2.21 -20.93 5.82
C THR A 364 -2.37 -21.80 7.07
N LEU A 365 -1.31 -22.50 7.49
CA LEU A 365 -1.30 -23.30 8.72
C LEU A 365 -1.63 -22.47 9.96
N LYS A 366 -0.98 -21.32 10.13
CA LYS A 366 -1.24 -20.38 11.23
C LYS A 366 -2.70 -19.98 11.29
N ARG A 367 -3.30 -19.60 10.16
CA ARG A 367 -4.73 -19.25 10.09
C ARG A 367 -5.60 -20.43 10.53
N CYS A 368 -5.36 -21.63 10.02
CA CYS A 368 -6.13 -22.81 10.40
C CYS A 368 -5.98 -23.12 11.91
N LEU A 369 -4.78 -23.03 12.48
CA LEU A 369 -4.55 -23.23 13.90
C LEU A 369 -5.26 -22.18 14.76
N LEU A 370 -5.25 -20.90 14.34
CA LEU A 370 -5.99 -19.84 15.01
C LEU A 370 -7.51 -20.05 14.94
N GLU A 371 -8.04 -20.50 13.80
CA GLU A 371 -9.46 -20.84 13.66
C GLU A 371 -9.86 -21.99 14.60
N VAL A 372 -9.01 -23.01 14.74
CA VAL A 372 -9.20 -24.11 15.70
C VAL A 372 -9.22 -23.55 17.12
N LYS A 373 -8.25 -22.71 17.49
CA LYS A 373 -8.18 -22.06 18.82
C LYS A 373 -9.43 -21.24 19.12
N ASN A 374 -9.85 -20.41 18.17
CA ASN A 374 -11.03 -19.55 18.31
C ASN A 374 -12.35 -20.34 18.35
N SER A 375 -12.39 -21.55 17.76
CA SER A 375 -13.54 -22.45 17.82
C SER A 375 -13.58 -23.29 19.11
N GLY A 376 -12.74 -22.96 20.10
CA GLY A 376 -12.66 -23.66 21.37
C GLY A 376 -11.67 -24.83 21.37
N GLY A 377 -10.76 -24.94 20.40
CA GLY A 377 -9.72 -25.97 20.32
C GLY A 377 -10.23 -27.35 19.88
N VAL A 378 -9.47 -28.41 20.16
CA VAL A 378 -9.77 -29.79 19.74
C VAL A 378 -10.23 -30.67 20.91
N ASN A 379 -10.97 -31.74 20.62
CA ASN A 379 -11.42 -32.69 21.64
C ASN A 379 -10.35 -33.74 21.99
N SER A 380 -9.41 -33.98 21.07
CA SER A 380 -8.29 -34.89 21.27
C SER A 380 -7.02 -34.35 20.62
N ALA A 381 -5.88 -34.50 21.30
CA ALA A 381 -4.56 -34.20 20.75
C ALA A 381 -4.29 -34.89 19.39
N ARG A 382 -4.94 -36.02 19.12
CA ARG A 382 -4.83 -36.75 17.84
C ARG A 382 -5.33 -35.93 16.65
N GLU A 383 -6.30 -35.03 16.84
CA GLU A 383 -6.82 -34.15 15.80
C GLU A 383 -5.77 -33.14 15.30
N LEU A 384 -4.70 -32.90 16.09
CA LEU A 384 -3.59 -32.02 15.74
C LEU A 384 -2.46 -32.71 14.94
N TYR A 385 -2.55 -34.03 14.71
CA TYR A 385 -1.50 -34.75 13.96
C TYR A 385 -1.31 -34.26 12.53
N PRO A 386 -2.35 -33.94 11.74
CA PRO A 386 -2.16 -33.41 10.39
C PRO A 386 -1.33 -32.11 10.39
N TYR A 387 -1.58 -31.21 11.34
CA TYR A 387 -0.80 -29.97 11.51
C TYR A 387 0.65 -30.26 11.90
N SER A 388 0.85 -31.15 12.87
CA SER A 388 2.17 -31.56 13.35
C SER A 388 3.01 -32.20 12.24
N LEU A 389 2.41 -33.09 11.44
CA LEU A 389 3.07 -33.72 10.29
C LEU A 389 3.46 -32.70 9.23
N LYS A 390 2.58 -31.73 8.93
CA LYS A 390 2.86 -30.70 7.95
C LYS A 390 3.97 -29.75 8.43
N LEU A 391 3.96 -29.35 9.71
CA LEU A 391 5.01 -28.50 10.29
C LEU A 391 6.37 -29.19 10.25
N ASN A 392 6.45 -30.45 10.69
CA ASN A 392 7.69 -31.23 10.60
C ASN A 392 8.15 -31.43 9.15
N SER A 393 7.21 -31.63 8.21
CA SER A 393 7.55 -31.73 6.78
C SER A 393 8.17 -30.44 6.24
N ILE A 394 7.71 -29.27 6.68
CA ILE A 394 8.30 -27.98 6.30
C ILE A 394 9.65 -27.80 6.98
N ASP A 395 9.74 -28.15 8.27
CA ASP A 395 10.96 -28.07 9.07
C ASP A 395 12.12 -28.85 8.45
N ASN A 396 11.83 -30.07 7.97
CA ASN A 396 12.76 -30.97 7.30
C ASN A 396 13.25 -30.45 5.94
N MET A 397 12.65 -29.40 5.37
CA MET A 397 13.18 -28.75 4.15
C MET A 397 14.41 -27.90 4.45
N ARG A 398 14.71 -27.62 5.74
CA ARG A 398 15.86 -26.81 6.14
C ARG A 398 17.13 -27.65 6.13
N VAL A 399 18.22 -27.04 5.66
CA VAL A 399 19.59 -27.56 5.72
C VAL A 399 20.38 -26.62 6.63
N ASP A 400 21.01 -27.16 7.67
CA ASP A 400 21.73 -26.39 8.70
C ASP A 400 20.89 -25.24 9.29
N GLY A 401 19.60 -25.50 9.51
CA GLY A 401 18.64 -24.54 10.07
C GLY A 401 18.14 -23.48 9.09
N LYS A 402 18.49 -23.55 7.80
CA LYS A 402 18.12 -22.57 6.77
C LYS A 402 17.39 -23.20 5.59
N PHE A 403 16.49 -22.46 4.96
CA PHE A 403 15.87 -22.87 3.71
C PHE A 403 16.81 -22.57 2.54
N GLU A 404 17.47 -23.61 2.01
CA GLU A 404 18.34 -23.54 0.84
C GLU A 404 17.54 -23.86 -0.44
N ILE A 405 17.63 -22.98 -1.43
CA ILE A 405 16.97 -23.16 -2.73
C ILE A 405 18.02 -23.02 -3.82
N ASN A 406 18.24 -24.09 -4.60
CA ASN A 406 19.24 -24.13 -5.67
C ASN A 406 20.67 -23.73 -5.22
N LYS A 407 21.08 -24.09 -3.99
CA LYS A 407 22.37 -23.72 -3.39
C LYS A 407 22.56 -22.23 -3.06
N ASP A 408 21.50 -21.45 -3.17
CA ASP A 408 21.44 -20.09 -2.63
C ASP A 408 20.58 -20.10 -1.35
N ILE A 409 20.91 -19.21 -0.42
CA ILE A 409 20.10 -18.92 0.77
C ILE A 409 19.34 -17.64 0.46
N PRO A 410 18.02 -17.70 0.18
CA PRO A 410 17.24 -16.49 -0.12
C PRO A 410 16.97 -15.66 1.13
N GLU A 411 16.70 -14.37 0.93
CA GLU A 411 16.30 -13.46 2.01
C GLU A 411 14.92 -13.80 2.58
N GLY A 412 14.67 -13.37 3.82
CA GLY A 412 13.42 -13.66 4.53
C GLY A 412 13.47 -14.93 5.41
N GLN A 413 14.66 -15.48 5.65
CA GLN A 413 14.85 -16.65 6.52
C GLN A 413 14.27 -16.41 7.92
N ALA A 414 14.52 -15.24 8.50
CA ALA A 414 14.00 -14.88 9.82
C ALA A 414 12.48 -14.90 9.84
N ALA A 415 11.82 -14.22 8.91
CA ALA A 415 10.36 -14.18 8.81
C ALA A 415 9.74 -15.58 8.67
N VAL A 416 10.33 -16.45 7.84
CA VAL A 416 9.84 -17.84 7.69
C VAL A 416 10.12 -18.68 8.93
N ALA A 417 11.28 -18.50 9.58
CA ALA A 417 11.64 -19.21 10.80
C ALA A 417 10.75 -18.82 11.99
N ASP A 418 10.48 -17.53 12.15
CA ASP A 418 9.59 -16.99 13.19
C ASP A 418 8.17 -17.50 12.97
N LEU A 419 7.65 -17.43 11.75
CA LEU A 419 6.32 -17.94 11.42
C LEU A 419 6.20 -19.45 11.65
N LEU A 420 7.26 -20.21 11.35
CA LEU A 420 7.32 -21.64 11.64
C LEU A 420 7.29 -21.91 13.15
N ALA A 421 8.08 -21.15 13.93
CA ALA A 421 8.09 -21.24 15.38
C ALA A 421 6.71 -20.92 15.98
N GLU A 422 6.08 -19.83 15.56
CA GLU A 422 4.72 -19.47 15.98
C GLU A 422 3.70 -20.56 15.68
N CYS A 423 3.79 -21.23 14.53
CA CYS A 423 2.91 -22.35 14.21
C CYS A 423 3.15 -23.55 15.12
N PHE A 424 4.41 -23.86 15.45
CA PHE A 424 4.73 -24.91 16.43
C PHE A 424 4.20 -24.56 17.82
N GLU A 425 4.35 -23.31 18.26
CA GLU A 425 3.83 -22.81 19.54
C GLU A 425 2.31 -22.93 19.60
N LEU A 426 1.58 -22.41 18.61
CA LEU A 426 0.12 -22.52 18.55
C LEU A 426 -0.36 -23.98 18.57
N ASN A 427 0.30 -24.85 17.80
CA ASN A 427 -0.03 -26.27 17.78
C ASN A 427 0.27 -26.96 19.12
N TYR A 428 1.34 -26.54 19.82
CA TYR A 428 1.67 -27.03 21.15
C TYR A 428 0.65 -26.57 22.20
N GLU A 429 0.28 -25.29 22.21
CA GLU A 429 -0.74 -24.74 23.10
C GLU A 429 -2.06 -25.50 22.98
N LEU A 430 -2.56 -25.69 21.75
CA LEU A 430 -3.78 -26.45 21.48
C LEU A 430 -3.70 -27.90 21.98
N ARG A 431 -2.52 -28.52 21.90
CA ARG A 431 -2.31 -29.88 22.37
C ARG A 431 -2.40 -29.95 23.90
N VAL A 432 -1.72 -29.04 24.60
CA VAL A 432 -1.76 -28.95 26.06
C VAL A 432 -3.18 -28.68 26.55
N GLU A 433 -3.93 -27.79 25.89
CA GLU A 433 -5.34 -27.54 26.21
C GLU A 433 -6.22 -28.78 26.03
N ALA A 434 -5.99 -29.57 24.98
CA ALA A 434 -6.74 -30.78 24.71
C ALA A 434 -6.43 -31.88 25.73
N GLU A 435 -5.15 -32.06 26.09
CA GLU A 435 -4.72 -33.00 27.13
C GLU A 435 -5.29 -32.61 28.49
N THR A 436 -5.22 -31.33 28.86
CA THR A 436 -5.80 -30.81 30.12
C THR A 436 -7.31 -31.05 30.18
N ARG A 437 -8.04 -30.83 29.07
CA ARG A 437 -9.48 -31.12 29.00
C ARG A 437 -9.79 -32.61 29.14
N ALA A 438 -9.00 -33.47 28.51
CA ALA A 438 -9.15 -34.91 28.64
C ALA A 438 -8.91 -35.38 30.08
N GLU A 439 -7.91 -34.83 30.77
CA GLU A 439 -7.64 -35.10 32.19
C GLU A 439 -8.78 -34.63 33.10
N GLN A 440 -9.34 -33.44 32.88
CA GLN A 440 -10.49 -32.93 33.62
C GLN A 440 -11.75 -33.80 33.43
N GLN A 441 -11.98 -34.28 32.21
CA GLN A 441 -13.07 -35.21 31.89
C GLN A 441 -12.86 -36.58 32.56
N ALA A 442 -11.62 -37.08 32.61
CA ALA A 442 -11.29 -38.32 33.30
C ALA A 442 -11.43 -38.20 34.83
N ALA A 443 -11.04 -37.06 35.41
CA ALA A 443 -11.17 -36.80 36.85
C ALA A 443 -12.64 -36.72 37.30
N THR A 444 -13.50 -36.06 36.51
CA THR A 444 -14.94 -35.94 36.80
C THR A 444 -15.69 -37.27 36.67
N THR A 445 -15.33 -38.11 35.69
CA THR A 445 -15.88 -39.47 35.56
C THR A 445 -15.37 -40.43 36.64
N GLY A 446 -14.12 -40.27 37.10
CA GLY A 446 -13.56 -41.06 38.21
C GLY A 446 -14.23 -40.80 39.56
N THR A 447 -14.62 -39.56 39.86
CA THR A 447 -15.31 -39.22 41.12
C THR A 447 -16.76 -39.71 41.21
N ALA A 448 -17.46 -39.84 40.09
CA ALA A 448 -18.83 -40.36 40.07
C ALA A 448 -18.92 -41.87 40.37
N GLY A 449 -17.83 -42.63 40.16
CA GLY A 449 -17.74 -44.06 40.48
C GLY A 449 -17.46 -44.37 41.96
N ALA A 450 -16.94 -43.41 42.74
CA ALA A 450 -16.53 -43.64 44.12
C ALA A 450 -17.63 -43.38 45.17
N THR A 451 -18.69 -42.63 44.83
CA THR A 451 -19.82 -42.36 45.76
C THR A 451 -20.97 -43.38 45.67
N GLY A 452 -20.84 -44.43 44.85
CA GLY A 452 -21.89 -45.44 44.64
C GLY A 452 -21.79 -46.71 45.50
N VAL A 453 -20.78 -46.85 46.36
CA VAL A 453 -20.55 -48.08 47.13
C VAL A 453 -20.37 -47.76 48.62
N GLN A 454 -21.45 -47.40 49.32
CA GLN A 454 -21.60 -47.62 50.76
C GLN A 454 -22.99 -47.19 51.25
N THR A 455 -24.01 -48.03 51.03
CA THR A 455 -25.08 -48.28 52.01
C THR A 455 -25.76 -49.60 51.66
N GLY A 456 -25.44 -50.64 52.40
CA GLY A 456 -26.17 -51.91 52.37
C GLY A 456 -25.39 -52.99 53.10
N VAL A 457 -26.08 -53.70 54.00
CA VAL A 457 -25.64 -54.86 54.81
C VAL A 457 -24.93 -54.37 56.09
N GLU A 458 -25.41 -54.55 57.33
CA GLU A 458 -26.16 -55.61 58.04
C GLU A 458 -27.08 -54.92 59.09
N GLY A 459 -28.23 -55.45 59.55
CA GLY A 459 -28.46 -56.76 60.15
C GLY A 459 -28.85 -56.56 61.61
#